data_AF-A0A365YQX6-F1
#
_entry.id   AF-A0A365YQX6-F1
#
_cell.length_a   1.000
_cell.length_b   1.000
_cell.length_c   1.000
_cell.angle_alpha   90.00
_cell.angle_beta   90.00
_cell.angle_gamma   90.00
#
_symmetry.space_group_name_H-M   'P 1'
#
loop_
_entity.id
_entity.type
_entity.pdbx_description
1 polymer ?
#
loop_
_entity_poly.entity_id
_entity_poly.type
_entity_poly.pdbx_seq_one_letter_code
_entity_poly.pdbx_strand_id
1 'polypeptide(L)'
;AGVSSFGISGTNAHLILEESPVAESPEENDPSPGGPTPGALPWTLSARTPEALREQARRLREFVAGRPELRPVDVGFSLATTRAALEHRAVVIAGNADERLAALD
;
A
#
# COMPACT_ATOMS: atom_id res chain seq x y z
N ALA A 1 -5.86 -7.88 22.77
CA ALA A 1 -6.85 -6.81 23.07
C ALA A 1 -8.24 -7.41 23.22
N GLY A 2 -9.15 -6.78 23.97
CA GLY A 2 -10.55 -7.22 24.12
C GLY A 2 -11.52 -6.13 23.65
N VAL A 3 -12.52 -6.50 22.86
CA VAL A 3 -13.60 -5.60 22.39
C VAL A 3 -14.92 -6.08 22.98
N SER A 4 -15.62 -5.20 23.69
CA SER A 4 -16.95 -5.48 24.24
C SER A 4 -17.98 -4.56 23.62
N SER A 5 -19.15 -5.09 23.30
CA SER A 5 -20.30 -4.33 22.81
C SER A 5 -21.55 -4.71 23.61
N PHE A 6 -22.27 -3.70 24.07
CA PHE A 6 -23.48 -3.84 24.89
C PHE A 6 -24.62 -3.05 24.24
N GLY A 7 -25.58 -3.77 23.66
CA GLY A 7 -26.73 -3.17 22.99
C GLY A 7 -27.79 -2.69 23.99
N ILE A 8 -28.49 -1.60 23.65
CA ILE A 8 -29.58 -1.05 24.49
C ILE A 8 -30.74 -2.04 24.71
N SER A 9 -30.87 -3.05 23.84
CA SER A 9 -31.83 -4.15 23.97
C SER A 9 -31.41 -5.23 24.97
N GLY A 10 -30.17 -5.19 25.50
CA GLY A 10 -29.59 -6.21 26.38
C GLY A 10 -28.73 -7.26 25.67
N THR A 11 -28.52 -7.16 24.35
CA THR A 11 -27.66 -8.08 23.60
C THR A 11 -26.19 -7.70 23.77
N ASN A 12 -25.37 -8.65 24.22
CA ASN A 12 -23.95 -8.43 24.47
C ASN A 12 -23.07 -9.31 23.57
N ALA A 13 -21.95 -8.76 23.13
CA ALA A 13 -20.92 -9.49 22.39
C ALA A 13 -19.53 -9.13 22.93
N HIS A 14 -18.66 -10.13 23.08
CA HIS A 14 -17.28 -9.96 23.51
C HIS A 14 -16.35 -10.68 22.54
N LEU A 15 -15.30 -10.00 22.09
CA LEU A 15 -14.32 -10.53 21.16
C LEU A 15 -12.91 -10.33 21.74
N ILE A 16 -12.12 -11.40 21.72
CA ILE A 16 -10.72 -11.39 22.10
C ILE A 16 -9.90 -11.35 20.81
N LEU A 17 -9.08 -10.31 20.65
CA LEU A 17 -8.12 -10.13 19.56
C LEU A 17 -6.74 -10.49 20.07
N GLU A 18 -6.07 -11.40 19.40
CA GLU A 18 -4.65 -11.68 19.61
C GLU A 18 -3.83 -11.13 18.45
N GLU A 19 -2.59 -10.75 18.72
CA GLU A 19 -1.65 -10.38 17.67
C GLU A 19 -1.38 -11.61 16.80
N SER A 20 -1.29 -11.41 15.48
CA SER A 20 -0.83 -12.47 14.60
C SER A 20 0.58 -12.88 15.04
N PRO A 21 0.91 -14.19 15.11
CA PRO A 21 2.29 -14.60 15.28
C PRO A 21 3.18 -13.88 14.29
N VAL A 22 4.33 -13.38 14.75
CA VAL A 22 5.37 -12.87 13.85
C VAL A 22 5.77 -14.05 12.99
N ALA A 23 5.33 -14.06 11.73
CA ALA A 23 5.89 -14.98 10.76
C ALA A 23 7.37 -14.61 10.67
N GLU A 24 8.25 -15.56 11.01
CA GLU A 24 9.64 -15.47 10.58
C GLU A 24 9.57 -15.40 9.06
N SER A 25 9.66 -14.18 8.53
CA SER A 25 9.95 -14.00 7.12
C SER A 25 11.19 -14.86 6.88
N PRO A 26 11.17 -15.82 5.93
CA PRO A 26 12.40 -16.51 5.58
C PRO A 26 13.43 -15.41 5.41
N GLU A 27 14.49 -15.52 6.21
CA GLU A 27 15.53 -14.51 6.30
C GLU A 27 15.86 -13.97 4.91
N GLU A 28 16.32 -12.73 4.88
CA GLU A 28 16.92 -11.99 3.77
C GLU A 28 18.15 -12.69 3.12
N ASN A 29 18.17 -14.03 3.12
CA ASN A 29 19.10 -14.97 2.50
C ASN A 29 18.90 -15.13 0.99
N ASP A 30 18.19 -14.21 0.33
CA ASP A 30 18.56 -13.90 -1.05
C ASP A 30 19.44 -12.64 -1.04
N PRO A 31 20.77 -12.82 -0.93
CA PRO A 31 21.70 -11.75 -1.23
C PRO A 31 21.75 -11.61 -2.75
N SER A 32 20.69 -11.09 -3.35
CA SER A 32 20.85 -10.22 -4.48
C SER A 32 20.43 -8.80 -4.08
N PRO A 33 21.29 -8.09 -3.32
CA PRO A 33 21.30 -6.64 -3.36
C PRO A 33 21.78 -6.23 -4.76
N GLY A 34 20.95 -6.42 -5.80
CA GLY A 34 21.41 -6.22 -7.16
C GLY A 34 20.71 -6.99 -8.29
N GLY A 35 19.57 -7.64 -8.06
CA GLY A 35 18.68 -7.92 -9.19
C GLY A 35 18.37 -6.58 -9.88
N PRO A 36 18.49 -6.43 -11.21
CA PRO A 36 18.38 -5.13 -11.85
C PRO A 36 17.06 -4.50 -11.45
N THR A 37 17.11 -3.40 -10.70
CA THR A 37 15.94 -2.57 -10.47
C THR A 37 15.42 -2.23 -11.86
N PRO A 38 14.21 -2.67 -12.25
CA PRO A 38 13.70 -2.36 -13.57
C PRO A 38 13.80 -0.86 -13.78
N GLY A 39 14.37 -0.42 -14.91
CA GLY A 39 14.72 0.97 -15.20
C GLY A 39 13.57 1.97 -15.06
N ALA A 40 12.32 1.49 -14.94
CA ALA A 40 11.25 2.18 -14.25
C ALA A 40 10.21 1.16 -13.74
N LEU A 41 9.63 1.40 -12.56
CA LEU A 41 8.58 0.55 -11.98
C LEU A 41 7.20 1.23 -12.13
N PRO A 42 6.22 0.59 -12.80
CA PRO A 42 4.89 1.18 -12.94
C PRO A 42 4.11 1.08 -11.63
N TRP A 43 3.62 2.22 -11.15
CA TRP A 43 2.66 2.30 -10.05
C TRP A 43 1.27 2.61 -10.62
N THR A 44 0.36 1.65 -10.53
CA THR A 44 -0.99 1.76 -11.07
C THR A 44 -1.96 2.33 -10.04
N LEU A 45 -2.71 3.37 -10.41
CA LEU A 45 -3.78 3.95 -9.61
C LEU A 45 -5.11 3.84 -10.35
N SER A 46 -6.21 3.71 -9.61
CA SER A 46 -7.54 3.76 -10.22
C SER A 46 -8.63 4.16 -9.24
N ALA A 47 -9.59 4.95 -9.71
CA ALA A 47 -10.71 5.43 -8.92
C ALA A 47 -12.03 5.50 -9.72
N ARG A 48 -13.15 5.71 -9.02
CA ARG A 48 -14.49 5.90 -9.60
C ARG A 48 -14.70 7.27 -10.23
N THR A 49 -13.91 8.26 -9.86
CA THR A 49 -13.97 9.60 -10.45
C THR A 49 -12.57 10.18 -10.66
N PRO A 50 -12.39 11.18 -11.53
CA PRO A 50 -11.10 11.85 -11.70
C PRO A 50 -10.59 12.53 -10.42
N GLU A 51 -11.48 13.09 -9.60
CA GLU A 51 -11.14 13.74 -8.33
C GLU A 51 -10.64 12.71 -7.32
N ALA A 52 -11.31 11.56 -7.23
CA ALA A 52 -10.89 10.47 -6.38
C ALA A 52 -9.55 9.87 -6.82
N LEU A 53 -9.23 9.88 -8.12
CA LEU A 53 -7.94 9.45 -8.64
C LEU A 53 -6.81 10.37 -8.18
N ARG A 54 -7.01 11.70 -8.25
CA ARG A 54 -6.04 12.69 -7.73
C ARG A 54 -5.84 12.56 -6.23
N GLU A 55 -6.92 12.38 -5.49
CA GLU A 55 -6.85 12.17 -4.04
C GLU A 55 -6.14 10.85 -3.68
N GLN A 56 -6.31 9.80 -4.49
CA GLN A 56 -5.55 8.55 -4.34
C GLN A 56 -4.05 8.78 -4.55
N ALA A 57 -3.67 9.58 -5.56
CA ALA A 57 -2.27 9.93 -5.81
C ALA A 57 -1.67 10.70 -4.62
N ARG A 58 -2.37 11.71 -4.11
CA ARG A 58 -1.95 12.49 -2.92
C ARG A 58 -1.75 11.61 -1.69
N ARG A 59 -2.69 10.70 -1.40
CA ARG A 59 -2.58 9.75 -0.27
C ARG A 59 -1.40 8.80 -0.44
N LEU A 60 -1.17 8.32 -1.67
CA LEU A 60 -0.03 7.45 -1.95
C LEU A 60 1.28 8.20 -1.73
N ARG A 61 1.39 9.44 -2.21
CA ARG A 61 2.54 10.32 -1.99
C ARG A 61 2.85 10.50 -0.50
N GLU A 62 1.85 10.86 0.30
CA GLU A 62 2.00 11.02 1.74
C GLU A 62 2.43 9.72 2.42
N PHE A 63 1.85 8.60 2.01
CA PHE A 63 2.16 7.28 2.56
C PHE A 63 3.63 6.87 2.31
N VAL A 64 4.15 7.07 1.10
CA VAL A 64 5.51 6.69 0.73
C VAL A 64 6.56 7.71 1.18
N ALA A 65 6.22 9.01 1.19
CA ALA A 65 7.12 10.05 1.70
C ALA A 65 7.36 9.89 3.21
N GLY A 66 6.36 9.44 3.96
CA GLY A 66 6.50 9.14 5.40
C GLY A 66 7.17 7.80 5.71
N ARG A 67 7.55 7.00 4.69
CA ARG A 67 8.10 5.65 4.84
C ARG A 67 9.18 5.36 3.78
N PRO A 68 10.34 6.05 3.83
CA PRO A 68 11.41 5.89 2.86
C PRO A 68 12.03 4.48 2.85
N GLU A 69 11.83 3.69 3.90
CA GLU A 69 12.25 2.29 4.01
C GLU A 69 11.50 1.32 3.10
N LEU A 70 10.34 1.73 2.56
CA LEU A 70 9.54 0.88 1.67
C LEU A 70 10.27 0.66 0.34
N ARG A 71 10.40 -0.61 -0.06
CA ARG A 71 10.94 -0.94 -1.38
C ARG A 71 9.90 -0.55 -2.45
N PRO A 72 10.27 0.21 -3.49
CA PRO A 72 9.34 0.64 -4.52
C PRO A 72 8.62 -0.49 -5.27
N VAL A 73 9.28 -1.65 -5.37
CA VAL A 73 8.72 -2.85 -6.00
C VAL A 73 7.55 -3.41 -5.20
N ASP A 74 7.62 -3.40 -3.87
CA ASP A 74 6.55 -3.93 -3.01
C ASP A 74 5.31 -3.02 -3.07
N VAL A 75 5.53 -1.70 -3.14
CA VAL A 75 4.46 -0.73 -3.35
C VAL A 75 3.79 -0.95 -4.70
N GLY A 76 4.58 -1.04 -5.77
CA GLY A 76 4.06 -1.28 -7.13
C GLY A 76 3.30 -2.61 -7.23
N PHE A 77 3.87 -3.68 -6.66
CA PHE A 77 3.23 -5.00 -6.58
C PHE A 77 1.89 -4.94 -5.85
N SER A 78 1.86 -4.28 -4.69
CA SER A 78 0.64 -4.14 -3.89
C SER A 78 -0.44 -3.37 -4.64
N LEU A 79 -0.05 -2.26 -5.31
CA LEU A 79 -0.97 -1.47 -6.14
C LEU A 79 -1.56 -2.28 -7.30
N ALA A 80 -0.75 -3.13 -7.94
CA ALA A 80 -1.18 -3.92 -9.08
C ALA A 80 -2.04 -5.14 -8.71
N THR A 81 -1.80 -5.76 -7.55
CA THR A 81 -2.37 -7.09 -7.23
C THR A 81 -3.46 -7.07 -6.17
N THR A 82 -3.50 -6.06 -5.31
CA THR A 82 -4.43 -6.02 -4.16
C THR A 82 -5.53 -4.98 -4.29
N ARG A 83 -5.41 -4.05 -5.24
CA ARG A 83 -6.38 -2.96 -5.43
C ARG A 83 -7.36 -3.32 -6.55
N ALA A 84 -8.62 -2.93 -6.36
CA ALA A 84 -9.61 -3.04 -7.41
C ALA A 84 -9.25 -2.13 -8.59
N ALA A 85 -9.39 -2.64 -9.81
CA ALA A 85 -9.19 -1.87 -11.04
C ALA A 85 -10.49 -1.15 -11.43
N LEU A 86 -10.51 0.18 -11.29
CA LEU A 86 -11.68 1.04 -11.54
C LEU A 86 -11.58 1.79 -12.87
N GLU A 87 -12.60 2.54 -13.25
CA GLU A 87 -12.71 3.18 -14.58
C GLU A 87 -11.67 4.29 -14.85
N HIS A 88 -11.38 5.18 -13.91
CA HIS A 88 -10.37 6.22 -14.09
C HIS A 88 -9.02 5.69 -13.65
N ARG A 89 -8.03 5.68 -14.54
CA ARG A 89 -6.73 5.05 -14.30
C ARG A 89 -5.57 5.99 -14.59
N ALA A 90 -4.52 5.87 -13.80
CA ALA A 90 -3.23 6.51 -14.02
C ALA A 90 -2.11 5.52 -13.75
N VAL A 91 -0.97 5.71 -14.42
CA VAL A 91 0.25 4.94 -14.16
C VAL A 91 1.39 5.93 -13.97
N VAL A 92 2.05 5.84 -12.83
CA VAL A 92 3.29 6.57 -12.56
C VAL A 92 4.46 5.69 -12.94
N ILE A 93 5.33 6.20 -13.80
CA ILE A 93 6.56 5.54 -14.24
C ILE A 93 7.72 6.46 -13.84
N ALA A 94 8.56 6.01 -12.91
CA ALA A 94 9.65 6.82 -12.36
C ALA A 94 10.88 5.95 -12.05
N GLY A 95 12.06 6.45 -12.39
CA GLY A 95 13.34 5.77 -12.22
C GLY A 95 13.91 5.91 -10.81
N ASN A 96 13.53 6.95 -10.08
CA ASN A 96 13.95 7.20 -8.70
C ASN A 96 12.80 7.67 -7.80
N ALA A 97 13.08 7.89 -6.52
CA ALA A 97 12.07 8.28 -5.53
C ALA A 97 11.52 9.68 -5.77
N ASP A 98 12.37 10.65 -6.10
CA ASP A 98 11.98 12.06 -6.28
C ASP A 98 11.08 12.24 -7.50
N GLU A 99 11.43 11.62 -8.64
CA GLU A 99 10.58 11.57 -9.84
C GLU A 99 9.22 10.97 -9.53
N ARG A 100 9.18 9.96 -8.65
CA ARG A 100 7.94 9.28 -8.29
C ARG A 100 7.05 10.12 -7.40
N LEU A 101 7.63 10.84 -6.44
CA LEU A 101 6.89 11.78 -5.60
C LEU A 101 6.35 12.94 -6.43
N ALA A 102 7.16 13.49 -7.35
CA ALA A 102 6.75 14.55 -8.24
C ALA A 102 5.64 14.13 -9.21
N ALA A 103 5.66 12.88 -9.70
CA ALA A 103 4.62 12.34 -10.57
C ALA A 103 3.29 12.01 -9.85
N LEU A 104 3.26 12.09 -8.52
CA LEU A 104 2.06 11.89 -7.70
C LEU A 104 1.41 13.22 -7.23
N ASP A 105 2.04 14.35 -7.52
CA ASP A 105 1.47 15.71 -7.34
C ASP A 105 0.56 16.09 -8.53
#